data_AF-A0A2K2D618-F1
#
_entry.id   AF-A0A2K2D618-F1
#
_cell.length_a   1.000
_cell.length_b   1.000
_cell.length_c   1.000
_cell.angle_alpha   90.00
_cell.angle_beta   90.00
_cell.angle_gamma   90.00
#
_symmetry.space_group_name_H-M   'P 1'
#
loop_
_entity.id
_entity.type
_entity.pdbx_description
1 polymer ?
#
loop_
_entity_poly.entity_id
_entity_poly.type
_entity_poly.pdbx_seq_one_letter_code
_entity_poly.pdbx_strand_id
1 'polypeptide(L)'
;MPGELPDLKMLALFGCGAVLLRGAGCTVNDLLDRDIDNKVERTKSRPFASGALTPSQGVCFLGAQLLLGLGILLQLNNYSRVLGASSLLLVFSYPLMKRFTFWPQAYLGLTFNWGALLGWAAIKESLDPAVIVPLYTAGICWTLVYDTIYAHQDKEDDLKVGVKSTALRFGESTKQWISAFGAASIGSLALSGYNAELAWAYFPFLTAAAAQLAWQISTVDLSDRADCNRKFVSNKWFGALVFSGILCGRLAS
;
A
#
# COMPACT_ATOMS: atom_id res chain seq x y z
N MET A 1 15.05 -0.79 -22.33
CA MET A 1 15.85 -1.93 -22.81
C MET A 1 16.66 -2.47 -21.63
N PRO A 2 17.16 -3.72 -21.67
CA PRO A 2 18.13 -4.18 -20.68
C PRO A 2 19.28 -3.16 -20.56
N GLY A 3 19.75 -2.88 -19.35
CA GLY A 3 20.79 -1.89 -19.08
C GLY A 3 20.39 -0.40 -19.10
N GLU A 4 19.12 -0.04 -19.36
CA GLU A 4 18.69 1.37 -19.34
C GLU A 4 18.18 1.82 -17.97
N LEU A 5 18.49 3.07 -17.62
CA LEU A 5 17.91 3.74 -16.46
C LEU A 5 16.41 3.99 -16.66
N PRO A 6 15.62 3.98 -15.57
CA PRO A 6 14.20 4.31 -15.64
C PRO A 6 13.97 5.73 -16.19
N ASP A 7 12.96 5.88 -17.05
CA ASP A 7 12.57 7.18 -17.61
C ASP A 7 12.21 8.16 -16.49
N LEU A 8 13.00 9.24 -16.38
CA LEU A 8 12.84 10.27 -15.37
C LEU A 8 11.46 10.94 -15.42
N LYS A 9 10.87 11.10 -16.61
CA LYS A 9 9.52 11.64 -16.76
C LYS A 9 8.50 10.70 -16.12
N MET A 10 8.60 9.40 -16.41
CA MET A 10 7.70 8.41 -15.81
C MET A 10 7.90 8.32 -14.29
N LEU A 11 9.14 8.34 -13.80
CA LEU A 11 9.40 8.39 -12.35
C LEU A 11 8.79 9.63 -11.69
N ALA A 12 8.92 10.80 -12.32
CA ALA A 12 8.33 12.03 -11.80
C ALA A 12 6.79 11.95 -11.80
N LEU A 13 6.17 11.49 -12.89
CA LEU A 13 4.73 11.34 -12.99
C LEU A 13 4.18 10.37 -11.92
N PHE A 14 4.79 9.19 -11.78
CA PHE A 14 4.35 8.21 -10.78
C PHE A 14 4.68 8.64 -9.34
N GLY A 15 5.82 9.30 -9.12
CA GLY A 15 6.19 9.85 -7.82
C GLY A 15 5.21 10.93 -7.35
N CYS A 16 4.94 11.93 -8.20
CA CYS A 16 3.94 12.96 -7.93
C CYS A 16 2.54 12.37 -7.79
N GLY A 17 2.16 11.45 -8.68
CA GLY A 17 0.86 10.78 -8.65
C GLY A 17 0.65 9.99 -7.35
N ALA A 18 1.68 9.28 -6.87
CA ALA A 18 1.63 8.54 -5.62
C ALA A 18 1.40 9.48 -4.43
N VAL A 19 2.08 10.62 -4.36
CA VAL A 19 1.88 11.61 -3.29
C VAL A 19 0.45 12.19 -3.33
N LEU A 20 -0.03 12.57 -4.51
CA LEU A 20 -1.35 13.16 -4.68
C LEU A 20 -2.47 12.17 -4.34
N LEU A 21 -2.41 10.94 -4.87
CA LEU A 21 -3.45 9.93 -4.64
C LEU A 21 -3.41 9.38 -3.21
N ARG A 22 -2.22 9.24 -2.61
CA ARG A 22 -2.11 8.92 -1.18
C ARG A 22 -2.75 10.01 -0.33
N GLY A 23 -2.47 11.27 -0.66
CA GLY A 23 -3.09 12.42 0.00
C GLY A 23 -4.62 12.42 -0.15
N ALA A 24 -5.13 12.23 -1.36
CA ALA A 24 -6.57 12.17 -1.63
C ALA A 24 -7.25 11.04 -0.85
N GLY A 25 -6.65 9.85 -0.83
CA GLY A 25 -7.14 8.72 -0.04
C GLY A 25 -7.19 9.03 1.46
N CYS A 26 -6.15 9.68 2.01
CA CYS A 26 -6.15 10.13 3.40
C CYS A 26 -7.22 11.19 3.68
N THR A 27 -7.42 12.16 2.77
CA THR A 27 -8.46 13.19 2.93
C THR A 27 -9.86 12.59 2.91
N VAL A 28 -10.14 11.66 2.00
CA VAL A 28 -11.42 10.91 1.98
C VAL A 28 -11.59 10.12 3.27
N ASN A 29 -10.53 9.43 3.71
CA ASN A 29 -10.57 8.63 4.94
C ASN A 29 -10.92 9.50 6.15
N ASP A 30 -10.20 10.60 6.37
CA ASP A 30 -10.42 11.47 7.52
C ASP A 30 -11.79 12.19 7.46
N LEU A 31 -12.31 12.50 6.26
CA LEU A 31 -13.66 13.06 6.10
C LEU A 31 -14.75 12.06 6.50
N LEU A 32 -14.63 10.81 6.06
CA LEU A 32 -15.62 9.75 6.33
C LEU A 32 -15.52 9.19 7.75
N ASP A 33 -14.35 9.29 8.36
CA ASP A 33 -14.05 8.75 9.68
C ASP A 33 -14.16 9.75 10.81
N ARG A 34 -14.41 11.05 10.53
CA ARG A 34 -14.47 12.12 11.54
C ARG A 34 -15.27 11.78 12.81
N ASP A 35 -16.40 11.08 12.67
CA ASP A 35 -17.34 10.74 13.77
C ASP A 35 -16.93 9.46 14.54
N ILE A 36 -15.95 8.72 14.02
CA ILE A 36 -15.30 7.57 14.65
C ILE A 36 -13.98 8.05 15.28
N ASP A 37 -13.21 8.83 14.53
CA ASP A 37 -11.89 9.31 14.90
C ASP A 37 -11.95 10.20 16.16
N ASN A 38 -13.06 10.91 16.40
CA ASN A 38 -13.29 11.69 17.63
C ASN A 38 -13.48 10.83 18.90
N LYS A 39 -13.73 9.52 18.76
CA LYS A 39 -13.89 8.56 19.87
C LYS A 39 -12.64 7.74 20.16
N VAL A 40 -11.59 7.86 19.35
CA VAL A 40 -10.36 7.08 19.47
C VAL A 40 -9.22 8.01 19.90
N GLU A 41 -8.55 7.67 21.00
CA GLU A 41 -7.57 8.54 21.68
C GLU A 41 -6.45 9.02 20.75
N ARG A 42 -5.97 8.13 19.86
CA ARG A 42 -4.91 8.43 18.89
C ARG A 42 -5.35 9.39 17.78
N THR A 43 -6.63 9.35 17.39
CA THR A 43 -7.12 10.04 16.18
C THR A 43 -8.00 11.24 16.47
N LYS A 44 -8.38 11.48 17.74
CA LYS A 44 -9.22 12.61 18.13
C LYS A 44 -8.62 13.99 17.78
N SER A 45 -7.30 14.06 17.64
CA SER A 45 -6.56 15.26 17.25
C SER A 45 -6.44 15.47 15.74
N ARG A 46 -6.98 14.56 14.91
CA ARG A 46 -6.96 14.71 13.44
C ARG A 46 -7.71 15.97 13.00
N PRO A 47 -7.36 16.59 11.85
CA PRO A 47 -7.88 17.90 11.47
C PRO A 47 -9.40 18.01 11.39
N PHE A 48 -10.10 17.01 10.83
CA PHE A 48 -11.56 17.02 10.76
C PHE A 48 -12.22 16.57 12.08
N ALA A 49 -11.62 15.61 12.80
CA ALA A 49 -12.15 15.12 14.07
C ALA A 49 -12.08 16.18 15.18
N SER A 50 -11.01 17.00 15.19
CA SER A 50 -10.82 18.11 16.13
C SER A 50 -11.57 19.38 15.75
N GLY A 51 -12.15 19.46 14.55
CA GLY A 51 -12.79 20.66 14.02
C GLY A 51 -11.81 21.74 13.52
N ALA A 52 -10.51 21.46 13.46
CA ALA A 52 -9.51 22.38 12.92
C ALA A 52 -9.71 22.68 11.43
N LEU A 53 -10.30 21.74 10.67
CA LEU A 53 -10.73 21.93 9.29
C LEU A 53 -12.22 21.62 9.13
N THR A 54 -12.89 22.42 8.31
CA THR A 54 -14.29 22.18 7.92
C THR A 54 -14.39 21.13 6.82
N PRO A 55 -15.51 20.38 6.73
CA PRO A 55 -15.72 19.41 5.65
C PRO A 55 -15.62 20.02 4.25
N SER A 56 -16.07 21.27 4.06
CA SER A 56 -16.00 21.97 2.78
C SER A 56 -14.54 22.25 2.36
N GLN A 57 -13.67 22.64 3.29
CA GLN A 57 -12.24 22.78 3.03
C GLN A 57 -11.62 21.44 2.63
N GLY A 58 -12.00 20.35 3.29
CA GLY A 58 -11.55 19.00 2.93
C GLY A 58 -11.98 18.57 1.52
N VAL A 59 -13.23 18.83 1.14
CA VAL A 59 -13.73 18.53 -0.21
C VAL A 59 -13.03 19.38 -1.27
N CYS A 60 -12.76 20.65 -0.99
CA CYS A 60 -11.99 21.51 -1.91
C CYS A 60 -10.55 20.99 -2.10
N PHE A 61 -9.87 20.63 -1.01
CA PHE A 61 -8.53 20.06 -1.05
C PHE A 61 -8.49 18.72 -1.82
N LEU A 62 -9.47 17.85 -1.57
CA LEU A 62 -9.66 16.62 -2.31
C LEU A 62 -9.85 16.89 -3.82
N GLY A 63 -10.70 17.85 -4.17
CA GLY A 63 -10.91 18.27 -5.55
C GLY A 63 -9.62 18.70 -6.23
N ALA A 64 -8.80 19.51 -5.56
CA ALA A 64 -7.50 19.92 -6.07
C ALA A 64 -6.54 18.73 -6.29
N GLN A 65 -6.46 17.80 -5.32
CA GLN A 65 -5.64 16.60 -5.45
C GLN A 65 -6.09 15.71 -6.62
N LEU A 66 -7.40 15.52 -6.78
CA LEU A 66 -7.97 14.71 -7.86
C LEU A 66 -7.78 15.36 -9.25
N LEU A 67 -7.90 16.69 -9.35
CA LEU A 67 -7.65 17.42 -10.60
C LEU A 67 -6.18 17.33 -11.02
N LEU A 68 -5.25 17.48 -10.07
CA LEU A 68 -3.82 17.30 -10.32
C LEU A 68 -3.51 15.84 -10.69
N GLY A 69 -4.11 14.87 -9.99
CA GLY A 69 -4.00 13.45 -10.32
C GLY A 69 -4.54 13.11 -11.71
N LEU A 70 -5.66 13.72 -12.11
CA LEU A 70 -6.21 13.60 -13.47
C LEU A 70 -5.25 14.18 -14.51
N GLY A 71 -4.62 15.32 -14.24
CA GLY A 71 -3.60 15.89 -15.11
C GLY A 71 -2.40 14.96 -15.34
N ILE A 72 -2.01 14.18 -14.32
CA ILE A 72 -1.00 13.12 -14.47
C ILE A 72 -1.54 11.95 -15.30
N LEU A 73 -2.76 11.48 -14.99
CA LEU A 73 -3.37 10.34 -15.66
C LEU A 73 -3.54 10.59 -17.17
N LEU A 74 -3.93 11.80 -17.57
CA LEU A 74 -4.09 12.19 -18.98
C LEU A 74 -2.77 12.19 -19.76
N GLN A 75 -1.61 12.27 -19.09
CA GLN A 75 -0.30 12.17 -19.73
C GLN A 75 0.14 10.73 -20.02
N LEU A 76 -0.58 9.72 -19.49
CA LEU A 76 -0.33 8.31 -19.75
C LEU A 76 -1.04 7.84 -21.03
N ASN A 77 -0.69 6.63 -21.50
CA ASN A 77 -1.35 6.00 -22.65
C ASN A 77 -2.84 5.66 -22.34
N ASN A 78 -3.62 5.39 -23.39
CA ASN A 78 -5.06 5.13 -23.28
C ASN A 78 -5.40 3.95 -22.37
N TYR A 79 -4.62 2.87 -22.44
CA TYR A 79 -4.82 1.69 -21.60
C TYR A 79 -4.66 2.05 -20.11
N SER A 80 -3.59 2.77 -19.77
CA SER A 80 -3.35 3.28 -18.40
C SER A 80 -4.38 4.29 -17.93
N ARG A 81 -4.95 5.12 -18.81
CA ARG A 81 -6.05 6.04 -18.43
C ARG A 81 -7.27 5.27 -17.94
N VAL A 82 -7.70 4.26 -18.69
CA VAL A 82 -8.84 3.42 -18.32
C VAL A 82 -8.54 2.62 -17.06
N LEU A 83 -7.36 2.00 -16.98
CA LEU A 83 -6.92 1.22 -15.83
C LEU A 83 -6.76 2.08 -14.56
N GLY A 84 -6.26 3.31 -14.70
CA GLY A 84 -6.14 4.25 -13.59
C GLY A 84 -7.51 4.73 -13.11
N ALA A 85 -8.42 5.05 -14.04
CA ALA A 85 -9.78 5.46 -13.70
C ALA A 85 -10.58 4.35 -12.99
N SER A 86 -10.39 3.07 -13.36
CA SER A 86 -11.09 1.96 -12.71
C SER A 86 -10.68 1.75 -11.24
N SER A 87 -9.49 2.23 -10.84
CA SER A 87 -9.03 2.20 -9.44
C SER A 87 -9.92 3.02 -8.50
N LEU A 88 -10.61 4.05 -9.02
CA LEU A 88 -11.48 4.93 -8.23
C LEU A 88 -12.60 4.16 -7.53
N LEU A 89 -13.06 3.05 -8.12
CA LEU A 89 -14.04 2.17 -7.49
C LEU A 89 -13.53 1.62 -6.16
N LEU A 90 -12.27 1.17 -6.10
CA LEU A 90 -11.65 0.67 -4.88
C LEU A 90 -11.31 1.80 -3.90
N VAL A 91 -10.79 2.93 -4.41
CA VAL A 91 -10.42 4.07 -3.57
C VAL A 91 -11.64 4.62 -2.81
N PHE A 92 -12.79 4.73 -3.50
CA PHE A 92 -14.00 5.27 -2.91
C PHE A 92 -14.63 4.34 -1.87
N SER A 93 -14.63 3.04 -2.13
CA SER A 93 -15.27 2.04 -1.25
C SER A 93 -14.39 1.63 -0.07
N TYR A 94 -13.05 1.76 -0.17
CA TYR A 94 -12.10 1.31 0.85
C TYR A 94 -12.42 1.81 2.28
N PRO A 95 -12.66 3.12 2.52
CA PRO A 95 -12.91 3.63 3.88
C PRO A 95 -14.13 3.00 4.55
N LEU A 96 -15.08 2.51 3.74
CA LEU A 96 -16.30 1.86 4.24
C LEU A 96 -16.04 0.42 4.68
N MET A 97 -14.97 -0.23 4.21
CA MET A 97 -14.75 -1.67 4.40
C MET A 97 -14.59 -2.05 5.86
N LYS A 98 -14.02 -1.18 6.69
CA LYS A 98 -13.88 -1.42 8.13
C LYS A 98 -15.21 -1.56 8.89
N ARG A 99 -16.32 -1.11 8.28
CA ARG A 99 -17.69 -1.26 8.82
C ARG A 99 -18.30 -2.61 8.44
N PHE A 100 -17.92 -3.15 7.28
CA PHE A 100 -18.55 -4.34 6.70
C PHE A 100 -17.76 -5.62 6.92
N THR A 101 -16.43 -5.58 6.83
CA THR A 101 -15.56 -6.77 6.84
C THR A 101 -14.45 -6.69 7.88
N PHE A 102 -13.97 -7.85 8.32
CA PHE A 102 -12.75 -8.01 9.12
C PHE A 102 -11.46 -8.02 8.28
N TRP A 103 -11.56 -7.74 6.98
CA TRP A 103 -10.43 -7.67 6.05
C TRP A 103 -10.25 -6.29 5.40
N PRO A 104 -10.41 -5.15 6.10
CA PRO A 104 -10.14 -3.85 5.47
C PRO A 104 -8.68 -3.74 5.01
N GLN A 105 -7.74 -4.43 5.66
CA GLN A 105 -6.33 -4.53 5.26
C GLN A 105 -6.14 -5.19 3.89
N ALA A 106 -6.94 -6.22 3.56
CA ALA A 106 -6.87 -6.84 2.23
C ALA A 106 -7.37 -5.86 1.15
N TYR A 107 -8.45 -5.14 1.45
CA TYR A 107 -9.01 -4.14 0.55
C TYR A 107 -8.09 -2.93 0.37
N LEU A 108 -7.40 -2.53 1.44
CA LEU A 108 -6.31 -1.57 1.39
C LEU A 108 -5.19 -2.05 0.46
N GLY A 109 -4.81 -3.33 0.59
CA GLY A 109 -3.82 -3.97 -0.28
C GLY A 109 -4.21 -3.89 -1.74
N LEU A 110 -5.48 -4.17 -2.07
CA LEU A 110 -5.99 -4.03 -3.44
C LEU A 110 -5.85 -2.59 -3.95
N THR A 111 -6.20 -1.62 -3.10
CA THR A 111 -6.22 -0.20 -3.47
C THR A 111 -4.81 0.36 -3.65
N PHE A 112 -3.90 0.13 -2.70
CA PHE A 112 -2.57 0.75 -2.70
C PHE A 112 -1.60 0.13 -3.69
N ASN A 113 -1.75 -1.17 -3.97
CA ASN A 113 -0.87 -1.84 -4.92
C ASN A 113 -1.33 -1.67 -6.38
N TRP A 114 -2.42 -0.94 -6.63
CA TRP A 114 -2.89 -0.64 -8.00
C TRP A 114 -1.84 0.11 -8.82
N GLY A 115 -0.98 0.88 -8.15
CA GLY A 115 0.16 1.55 -8.77
C GLY A 115 1.12 0.59 -9.49
N ALA A 116 1.25 -0.66 -9.05
CA ALA A 116 2.06 -1.67 -9.75
C ALA A 116 1.47 -2.05 -11.11
N LEU A 117 0.14 -2.23 -11.18
CA LEU A 117 -0.59 -2.49 -12.42
C LEU A 117 -0.44 -1.30 -13.38
N LEU A 118 -0.68 -0.10 -12.87
CA LEU A 118 -0.63 1.13 -13.64
C LEU A 118 0.79 1.44 -14.14
N GLY A 119 1.80 1.22 -13.31
CA GLY A 119 3.21 1.41 -13.64
C GLY A 119 3.67 0.54 -14.80
N TRP A 120 3.30 -0.74 -14.78
CA TRP A 120 3.59 -1.65 -15.89
C TRP A 120 2.83 -1.26 -17.16
N ALA A 121 1.53 -1.03 -17.04
CA ALA A 121 0.67 -0.62 -18.16
C ALA A 121 1.13 0.69 -18.82
N ALA A 122 1.70 1.63 -18.05
CA ALA A 122 2.21 2.89 -18.57
C ALA A 122 3.36 2.71 -19.57
N ILE A 123 4.13 1.63 -19.44
CA ILE A 123 5.28 1.32 -20.30
C ILE A 123 4.95 0.26 -21.36
N LYS A 124 4.15 -0.75 -21.00
CA LYS A 124 3.88 -1.93 -21.85
C LYS A 124 2.55 -1.87 -22.59
N GLU A 125 1.71 -0.88 -22.30
CA GLU A 125 0.36 -0.69 -22.87
C GLU A 125 -0.55 -1.94 -22.79
N SER A 126 -0.23 -2.83 -21.87
CA SER A 126 -0.87 -4.13 -21.67
C SER A 126 -0.52 -4.62 -20.26
N LEU A 127 -1.22 -5.64 -19.77
CA LEU A 127 -0.83 -6.36 -18.56
C LEU A 127 -0.42 -7.77 -18.95
N ASP A 128 0.82 -8.15 -18.64
CA ASP A 128 1.26 -9.54 -18.74
C ASP A 128 0.88 -10.25 -17.43
N PRO A 129 -0.11 -11.17 -17.45
CA PRO A 129 -0.56 -11.82 -16.22
C PRO A 129 0.55 -12.59 -15.50
N ALA A 130 1.53 -13.13 -16.23
CA ALA A 130 2.61 -13.91 -15.65
C ALA A 130 3.51 -13.06 -14.75
N VAL A 131 3.72 -11.78 -15.08
CA VAL A 131 4.52 -10.85 -14.27
C VAL A 131 3.65 -10.12 -13.26
N ILE A 132 2.47 -9.67 -13.69
CA ILE A 132 1.67 -8.69 -12.97
C ILE A 132 0.83 -9.31 -11.87
N VAL A 133 0.24 -10.49 -12.08
CA VAL A 133 -0.56 -11.14 -11.05
C VAL A 133 0.31 -11.44 -9.82
N PRO A 134 1.50 -12.07 -9.95
CA PRO A 134 2.38 -12.26 -8.80
C PRO A 134 2.85 -10.94 -8.17
N LEU A 135 3.16 -9.91 -8.96
CA LEU A 135 3.58 -8.61 -8.42
C LEU A 135 2.48 -7.96 -7.57
N TYR A 136 1.25 -7.99 -8.07
CA TYR A 136 0.10 -7.40 -7.38
C TYR A 136 -0.27 -8.20 -6.13
N THR A 137 -0.28 -9.53 -6.22
CA THR A 137 -0.46 -10.42 -5.08
C THR A 137 0.61 -10.18 -4.03
N ALA A 138 1.87 -10.01 -4.43
CA ALA A 138 2.96 -9.73 -3.51
C ALA A 138 2.72 -8.46 -2.70
N GLY A 139 2.29 -7.39 -3.37
CA GLY A 139 1.95 -6.12 -2.76
C GLY A 139 0.79 -6.24 -1.78
N ILE A 140 -0.29 -6.94 -2.15
CA ILE A 140 -1.44 -7.16 -1.27
C ILE A 140 -1.03 -7.93 -0.02
N CYS A 141 -0.26 -9.01 -0.17
CA CYS A 141 0.25 -9.79 0.94
C CYS A 141 1.17 -8.97 1.84
N TRP A 142 2.05 -8.14 1.26
CA TRP A 142 2.89 -7.24 2.04
C TRP A 142 2.07 -6.21 2.83
N THR A 143 1.04 -5.61 2.21
CA THR A 143 0.09 -4.74 2.92
C THR A 143 -0.60 -5.46 4.06
N LEU A 144 -1.04 -6.71 3.86
CA LEU A 144 -1.60 -7.51 4.94
C LEU A 144 -0.61 -7.73 6.08
N VAL A 145 0.69 -7.83 5.83
CA VAL A 145 1.70 -7.94 6.90
C VAL A 145 1.78 -6.64 7.70
N TYR A 146 2.16 -5.53 7.06
CA TYR A 146 2.48 -4.31 7.81
C TYR A 146 1.24 -3.62 8.37
N ASP A 147 0.10 -3.68 7.67
CA ASP A 147 -1.11 -2.98 8.08
C ASP A 147 -1.86 -3.77 9.16
N THR A 148 -1.71 -5.10 9.20
CA THR A 148 -2.18 -5.89 10.35
C THR A 148 -1.35 -5.57 11.59
N ILE A 149 -0.02 -5.47 11.47
CA ILE A 149 0.83 -5.01 12.59
C ILE A 149 0.40 -3.61 13.04
N TYR A 150 0.18 -2.70 12.09
CA TYR A 150 -0.27 -1.34 12.38
C TYR A 150 -1.59 -1.32 13.15
N ALA A 151 -2.56 -2.14 12.74
CA ALA A 151 -3.89 -2.21 13.34
C ALA A 151 -3.90 -2.73 14.79
N HIS A 152 -2.85 -3.42 15.26
CA HIS A 152 -2.75 -3.79 16.68
C HIS A 152 -2.62 -2.57 17.60
N GLN A 153 -2.18 -1.41 17.09
CA GLN A 153 -2.12 -0.17 17.88
C GLN A 153 -3.48 0.32 18.40
N ASP A 154 -4.55 0.05 17.64
CA ASP A 154 -5.90 0.54 17.92
C ASP A 154 -6.85 -0.58 18.35
N LYS A 155 -6.36 -1.82 18.52
CA LYS A 155 -7.17 -3.03 18.76
C LYS A 155 -8.20 -2.87 19.89
N GLU A 156 -7.80 -2.30 21.02
CA GLU A 156 -8.67 -2.11 22.18
C GLU A 156 -9.78 -1.07 21.93
N ASP A 157 -9.44 0.01 21.21
CA ASP A 157 -10.36 1.11 20.95
C ASP A 157 -11.32 0.72 19.82
N ASP A 158 -10.82 0.06 18.76
CA ASP A 158 -11.61 -0.53 17.68
C ASP A 158 -12.69 -1.48 18.21
N LEU A 159 -12.35 -2.32 19.20
CA LEU A 159 -13.31 -3.23 19.83
C LEU A 159 -14.47 -2.47 20.50
N LYS A 160 -14.18 -1.35 21.18
CA LYS A 160 -15.20 -0.53 21.86
C LYS A 160 -16.13 0.18 20.86
N VAL A 161 -15.59 0.63 19.73
CA VAL A 161 -16.36 1.36 18.70
C VAL A 161 -16.95 0.46 17.60
N GLY A 162 -16.72 -0.87 17.68
CA GLY A 162 -17.24 -1.85 16.73
C GLY A 162 -16.58 -1.82 15.35
N VAL A 163 -15.36 -1.27 15.26
CA VAL A 163 -14.56 -1.26 14.03
C VAL A 163 -13.92 -2.65 13.84
N LYS A 164 -13.96 -3.18 12.62
CA LYS A 164 -13.43 -4.52 12.31
C LYS A 164 -12.05 -4.40 11.67
N SER A 165 -11.14 -5.31 12.01
CA SER A 165 -9.78 -5.36 11.45
C SER A 165 -9.23 -6.79 11.44
N THR A 166 -8.18 -7.02 10.64
CA THR A 166 -7.45 -8.30 10.67
C THR A 166 -6.78 -8.55 12.02
N ALA A 167 -6.35 -7.50 12.73
CA ALA A 167 -5.81 -7.61 14.08
C ALA A 167 -6.84 -8.22 15.06
N LEU A 168 -8.11 -7.80 14.96
CA LEU A 168 -9.20 -8.38 15.73
C LEU A 168 -9.53 -9.81 15.26
N ARG A 169 -9.52 -10.06 13.95
CA ARG A 169 -9.85 -11.38 13.39
C ARG A 169 -8.84 -12.45 13.73
N PHE A 170 -7.55 -12.12 13.65
CA PHE A 170 -6.46 -13.08 13.86
C PHE A 170 -6.09 -13.24 15.33
N GLY A 171 -6.31 -12.20 16.15
CA GLY A 171 -6.03 -12.26 17.59
C GLY A 171 -4.62 -12.77 17.88
N GLU A 172 -4.51 -13.80 18.70
CA GLU A 172 -3.25 -14.44 19.10
C GLU A 172 -2.53 -15.13 17.93
N SER A 173 -3.26 -15.58 16.91
CA SER A 173 -2.70 -16.21 15.72
C SER A 173 -2.13 -15.21 14.71
N THR A 174 -2.11 -13.90 15.01
CA THR A 174 -1.63 -12.86 14.09
C THR A 174 -0.26 -13.20 13.49
N LYS A 175 0.72 -13.57 14.32
CA LYS A 175 2.09 -13.87 13.86
C LYS A 175 2.11 -15.00 12.81
N GLN A 176 1.26 -16.01 12.96
CA GLN A 176 1.17 -17.12 12.00
C GLN A 176 0.62 -16.64 10.65
N TRP A 177 -0.47 -15.87 10.67
CA TRP A 177 -1.08 -15.31 9.46
C TRP A 177 -0.15 -14.36 8.71
N ILE A 178 0.47 -13.40 9.42
CA ILE A 178 1.41 -12.46 8.77
C ILE A 178 2.69 -13.17 8.30
N SER A 179 3.10 -14.27 8.92
CA SER A 179 4.20 -15.11 8.40
C SER A 179 3.82 -15.75 7.06
N ALA A 180 2.61 -16.30 6.94
CA ALA A 180 2.11 -16.86 5.69
C ALA A 180 1.99 -15.79 4.60
N PHE A 181 1.47 -14.61 4.91
CA PHE A 181 1.44 -13.49 3.97
C PHE A 181 2.84 -12.99 3.61
N GLY A 182 3.77 -12.95 4.55
CA GLY A 182 5.17 -12.60 4.28
C GLY A 182 5.83 -13.58 3.30
N ALA A 183 5.66 -14.89 3.53
CA ALA A 183 6.16 -15.92 2.62
C ALA A 183 5.51 -15.83 1.23
N ALA A 184 4.19 -15.63 1.17
CA ALA A 184 3.46 -15.44 -0.09
C ALA A 184 3.93 -14.18 -0.83
N SER A 185 4.24 -13.10 -0.11
CA SER A 185 4.74 -11.86 -0.69
C SER A 185 6.12 -12.07 -1.33
N ILE A 186 7.07 -12.64 -0.60
CA ILE A 186 8.42 -12.92 -1.10
C ILE A 186 8.39 -13.93 -2.27
N GLY A 187 7.60 -14.99 -2.16
CA GLY A 187 7.44 -15.99 -3.23
C GLY A 187 6.86 -15.38 -4.50
N SER A 188 5.86 -14.50 -4.37
CA SER A 188 5.23 -13.84 -5.51
C SER A 188 6.15 -12.77 -6.14
N LEU A 189 6.97 -12.09 -5.35
CA LEU A 189 8.04 -11.21 -5.86
C LEU A 189 9.11 -12.01 -6.63
N ALA A 190 9.56 -13.15 -6.08
CA ALA A 190 10.51 -14.02 -6.76
C ALA A 190 9.97 -14.49 -8.12
N LEU A 191 8.71 -14.94 -8.16
CA LEU A 191 8.06 -15.39 -9.38
C LEU A 191 7.89 -14.25 -10.39
N SER A 192 7.47 -13.06 -9.94
CA SER A 192 7.36 -11.89 -10.80
C SER A 192 8.71 -11.48 -11.39
N GLY A 193 9.76 -11.43 -10.56
CA GLY A 193 11.11 -11.09 -11.00
C GLY A 193 11.70 -12.10 -11.98
N TYR A 194 11.46 -13.39 -11.76
CA TYR A 194 11.82 -14.46 -12.68
C TYR A 194 11.10 -14.33 -14.03
N ASN A 195 9.77 -14.17 -14.02
CA ASN A 195 8.96 -14.01 -15.24
C ASN A 195 9.26 -12.70 -15.97
N ALA A 196 9.73 -11.68 -15.26
CA ALA A 196 10.16 -10.41 -15.82
C ALA A 196 11.60 -10.43 -16.35
N GLU A 197 12.27 -11.58 -16.30
CA GLU A 197 13.65 -11.82 -16.72
C GLU A 197 14.65 -10.87 -16.04
N LEU A 198 14.48 -10.62 -14.74
CA LEU A 198 15.45 -9.83 -13.99
C LEU A 198 16.74 -10.62 -13.78
N ALA A 199 17.88 -9.98 -14.05
CA ALA A 199 19.19 -10.58 -13.80
C ALA A 199 19.41 -10.95 -12.33
N TRP A 200 20.42 -11.80 -12.11
CA TRP A 200 20.73 -12.38 -10.80
C TRP A 200 20.91 -11.34 -9.68
N ALA A 201 21.34 -10.12 -10.02
CA ALA A 201 21.53 -9.00 -9.10
C ALA A 201 20.24 -8.61 -8.34
N TYR A 202 19.05 -9.01 -8.81
CA TYR A 202 17.78 -8.84 -8.10
C TYR A 202 17.68 -9.66 -6.80
N PHE A 203 18.14 -10.92 -6.82
CA PHE A 203 17.87 -11.89 -5.76
C PHE A 203 18.56 -11.60 -4.41
N PRO A 204 19.78 -11.03 -4.34
CA PRO A 204 20.36 -10.58 -3.08
C PRO A 204 19.49 -9.54 -2.35
N PHE A 205 18.92 -8.57 -3.08
CA PHE A 205 18.02 -7.58 -2.50
C PHE A 205 16.70 -8.21 -2.05
N LEU A 206 16.15 -9.14 -2.83
CA LEU A 206 14.96 -9.89 -2.43
C LEU A 206 15.20 -10.70 -1.14
N THR A 207 16.41 -11.26 -1.00
CA THR A 207 16.83 -12.00 0.20
C THR A 207 16.93 -11.06 1.41
N ALA A 208 17.51 -9.87 1.23
CA ALA A 208 17.53 -8.85 2.27
C ALA A 208 16.12 -8.38 2.66
N ALA A 209 15.21 -8.23 1.70
CA ALA A 209 13.81 -7.88 1.95
C ALA A 209 13.08 -8.98 2.73
N ALA A 210 13.33 -10.26 2.39
CA ALA A 210 12.80 -11.41 3.13
C ALA A 210 13.33 -11.45 4.57
N ALA A 211 14.63 -11.23 4.77
CA ALA A 211 15.24 -11.16 6.10
C ALA A 211 14.65 -10.01 6.93
N GLN A 212 14.40 -8.86 6.32
CA GLN A 212 13.75 -7.73 6.99
C GLN A 212 12.32 -8.08 7.44
N LEU A 213 11.49 -8.66 6.56
CA LEU A 213 10.13 -9.10 6.94
C LEU A 213 10.17 -10.14 8.06
N ALA A 214 11.06 -11.13 7.96
CA ALA A 214 11.24 -12.14 8.99
C ALA A 214 11.63 -11.51 10.34
N TRP A 215 12.55 -10.54 10.33
CA TRP A 215 12.90 -9.77 11.52
C TRP A 215 11.70 -9.00 12.08
N GLN A 216 10.92 -8.30 11.25
CA GLN A 216 9.73 -7.58 11.71
C GLN A 216 8.74 -8.53 12.40
N ILE A 217 8.39 -9.63 11.75
CA ILE A 217 7.36 -10.57 12.21
C ILE A 217 7.81 -11.32 13.47
N SER A 218 9.07 -11.75 13.54
CA SER A 218 9.60 -12.47 14.70
C SER A 218 9.69 -11.57 15.93
N THR A 219 10.19 -10.35 15.76
CA THR A 219 10.52 -9.46 16.89
C THR A 219 9.41 -8.50 17.30
N VAL A 220 8.33 -8.36 16.51
CA VAL A 220 7.24 -7.45 16.88
C VAL A 220 6.56 -7.90 18.18
N ASP A 221 6.39 -6.95 19.10
CA ASP A 221 5.45 -7.07 20.21
C ASP A 221 4.10 -6.44 19.79
N LEU A 222 3.09 -7.30 19.60
CA LEU A 222 1.76 -6.89 19.17
C LEU A 222 0.95 -6.22 20.29
N SER A 223 1.42 -6.29 21.54
CA SER A 223 0.83 -5.58 22.67
C SER A 223 1.40 -4.17 22.87
N ASP A 224 2.58 -3.89 22.31
CA ASP A 224 3.23 -2.59 22.38
C ASP A 224 2.89 -1.74 21.15
N ARG A 225 2.10 -0.68 21.37
CA ARG A 225 1.72 0.28 20.34
C ARG A 225 2.94 0.96 19.69
N ALA A 226 3.96 1.29 20.48
CA ALA A 226 5.17 1.96 19.99
C ALA A 226 6.03 1.03 19.13
N ASP A 227 6.17 -0.24 19.51
CA ASP A 227 6.86 -1.21 18.67
C ASP A 227 6.10 -1.50 17.37
N CYS A 228 4.77 -1.67 17.42
CA CYS A 228 3.94 -1.81 16.23
C CYS A 228 4.14 -0.64 15.25
N ASN A 229 4.14 0.60 15.74
CA ASN A 229 4.42 1.78 14.92
C ASN A 229 5.84 1.74 14.32
N ARG A 230 6.86 1.40 15.13
CA ARG A 230 8.25 1.30 14.65
C ARG A 230 8.40 0.25 13.55
N LYS A 231 7.76 -0.92 13.69
CA LYS A 231 7.73 -1.95 12.65
C LYS A 231 7.01 -1.46 11.41
N PHE A 232 5.85 -0.82 11.55
CA PHE A 232 5.14 -0.19 10.44
C PHE A 232 6.03 0.79 9.67
N VAL A 233 6.64 1.78 10.35
CA VAL A 233 7.53 2.77 9.71
C VAL A 233 8.73 2.14 9.02
N SER A 234 9.27 1.04 9.55
CA SER A 234 10.42 0.35 8.93
C SER A 234 10.10 -0.27 7.55
N ASN A 235 8.83 -0.40 7.16
CA ASN A 235 8.44 -0.91 5.83
C ASN A 235 8.89 -0.03 4.66
N LYS A 236 9.23 1.25 4.91
CA LYS A 236 9.91 2.06 3.89
C LYS A 236 11.18 1.41 3.35
N TRP A 237 11.90 0.68 4.20
CA TRP A 237 13.12 -0.05 3.83
C TRP A 237 12.82 -1.30 3.01
N PHE A 238 11.67 -1.94 3.25
CA PHE A 238 11.26 -3.10 2.44
C PHE A 238 10.99 -2.64 1.01
N GLY A 239 10.21 -1.57 0.86
CA GLY A 239 9.98 -0.95 -0.45
C GLY A 239 11.28 -0.51 -1.13
N ALA A 240 12.20 0.09 -0.38
CA ALA A 240 13.51 0.50 -0.91
C ALA A 240 14.37 -0.69 -1.37
N LEU A 241 14.38 -1.80 -0.62
CA LEU A 241 15.10 -3.03 -0.98
C LEU A 241 14.51 -3.65 -2.25
N VAL A 242 13.18 -3.78 -2.34
CA VAL A 242 12.51 -4.31 -3.53
C VAL A 242 12.78 -3.42 -4.75
N PHE A 243 12.63 -2.11 -4.62
CA PHE A 243 12.93 -1.16 -5.68
C PHE A 243 14.38 -1.23 -6.15
N SER A 244 15.34 -1.23 -5.20
CA SER A 244 16.77 -1.33 -5.50
C SER A 244 17.09 -2.65 -6.20
N GLY A 245 16.48 -3.75 -5.77
CA GLY A 245 16.60 -5.03 -6.43
C GLY A 245 16.11 -4.98 -7.87
N ILE A 246 14.94 -4.40 -8.13
CA ILE A 246 14.39 -4.27 -9.49
C ILE A 246 15.34 -3.42 -10.35
N LEU A 247 15.83 -2.30 -9.83
CA LEU A 247 16.76 -1.42 -10.53
C LEU A 247 18.07 -2.14 -10.87
N CYS A 248 18.73 -2.74 -9.88
CA CYS A 248 19.98 -3.47 -10.09
C CYS A 248 19.80 -4.69 -10.99
N GLY A 249 18.70 -5.42 -10.84
CA GLY A 249 18.34 -6.53 -11.72
C GLY A 249 18.20 -6.08 -13.17
N ARG A 250 17.51 -4.96 -13.44
CA ARG A 250 17.36 -4.41 -14.79
C ARG A 250 18.66 -3.86 -15.38
N LEU A 251 19.50 -3.23 -14.57
CA LEU A 251 20.79 -2.69 -15.02
C LEU A 251 21.83 -3.78 -15.30
N ALA A 252 21.72 -4.93 -14.64
CA ALA A 252 22.59 -6.09 -14.85
C ALA A 252 22.05 -7.09 -15.89
N SER A 253 20.88 -6.82 -16.48
CA SER A 253 20.31 -7.57 -17.61
C SER A 253 20.76 -6.93 -18.92
#